data_AF-A0A3A8ELS8-F1
#
_entry.id   AF-A0A3A8ELS8-F1
#
_cell.length_a   1.000
_cell.length_b   1.000
_cell.length_c   1.000
_cell.angle_alpha   90.00
_cell.angle_beta   90.00
_cell.angle_gamma   90.00
#
_symmetry.space_group_name_H-M   'P 1'
#
loop_
_entity.id
_entity.type
_entity.pdbx_description
1 polymer ?
#
loop_
_entity_poly.entity_id
_entity_poly.type
_entity_poly.pdbx_seq_one_letter_code
_entity_poly.pdbx_strand_id
1 'polypeptide(L)'
;MENKISSEQLMEHAWKYFEIHSNQRITLFNYFLFIMTGLGAAIGITLQASSKFAYVGIFLSFFVSLVSFVFWKLDQRTSFLIKESEKTLILLERNSAVDFGIFSKEEANLDKHNKDKFYIFKTFTYGKIFRLVFFTTGLVGVLGMVIFILKIFACISLK
;
A
#
# COMPACT_ATOMS: atom_id res chain seq x y z
N MET A 1 -18.39 -14.08 37.95
CA MET A 1 -17.10 -13.38 38.14
C MET A 1 -16.63 -12.91 36.78
N GLU A 2 -16.85 -11.65 36.46
CA GLU A 2 -16.38 -11.04 35.22
C GLU A 2 -14.86 -10.87 35.37
N ASN A 3 -14.08 -11.62 34.60
CA ASN A 3 -12.63 -11.59 34.68
C ASN A 3 -12.15 -10.27 34.05
N LYS A 4 -12.08 -9.20 34.85
CA LYS A 4 -11.62 -7.89 34.40
C LYS A 4 -10.15 -8.00 33.97
N ILE A 5 -9.93 -7.87 32.67
CA ILE A 5 -8.59 -7.82 32.08
C ILE A 5 -7.84 -6.62 32.70
N SER A 6 -6.61 -6.84 33.15
CA SER A 6 -5.74 -5.78 33.68
C SER A 6 -5.42 -4.74 32.60
N SER A 7 -5.23 -3.47 32.98
CA SER A 7 -4.78 -2.41 32.06
C SER A 7 -3.47 -2.75 31.36
N GLU A 8 -2.57 -3.48 32.03
CA GLU A 8 -1.31 -3.95 31.47
C GLU A 8 -1.54 -5.00 30.38
N GLN A 9 -2.44 -5.95 30.62
CA GLN A 9 -2.79 -6.99 29.64
C GLN A 9 -3.49 -6.38 28.42
N LEU A 10 -4.33 -5.37 28.62
CA LEU A 10 -4.95 -4.62 27.51
C LEU A 10 -3.91 -3.85 26.70
N MET A 11 -2.94 -3.20 27.36
CA MET A 11 -1.84 -2.50 26.70
C MET A 11 -0.97 -3.46 25.88
N GLU A 12 -0.57 -4.58 26.49
CA GLU A 12 0.24 -5.60 25.81
C GLU A 12 -0.50 -6.20 24.60
N HIS A 13 -1.79 -6.50 24.76
CA HIS A 13 -2.61 -7.01 23.66
C HIS A 13 -2.72 -5.98 22.51
N ALA A 14 -3.01 -4.72 22.82
CA ALA A 14 -3.12 -3.65 21.82
C ALA A 14 -1.78 -3.41 21.11
N TRP A 15 -0.66 -3.44 21.85
CA TRP A 15 0.69 -3.31 21.30
C TRP A 15 1.04 -4.47 20.37
N LYS A 16 0.83 -5.73 20.80
CA LYS A 16 1.06 -6.91 19.95
C LYS A 16 0.20 -6.88 18.68
N TYR A 17 -1.05 -6.46 18.79
CA TYR A 17 -1.94 -6.32 17.63
C TYR A 17 -1.42 -5.26 16.64
N PHE A 18 -0.99 -4.11 17.15
CA PHE A 18 -0.36 -3.05 16.36
C PHE A 18 0.92 -3.55 15.67
N GLU A 19 1.80 -4.24 16.41
CA GLU A 19 3.06 -4.78 15.91
C GLU A 19 2.83 -5.81 14.78
N ILE A 20 1.91 -6.74 14.97
CA ILE A 20 1.58 -7.76 13.96
C ILE A 20 1.12 -7.10 12.67
N HIS A 21 0.16 -6.17 12.73
CA HIS A 21 -0.40 -5.58 11.53
C HIS A 21 0.51 -4.55 10.86
N SER A 22 1.33 -3.83 11.62
CA SER A 22 2.35 -2.94 11.07
C SER A 22 3.43 -3.73 10.30
N ASN A 23 3.90 -4.84 10.85
CA ASN A 23 4.82 -5.76 10.18
C ASN A 23 4.19 -6.40 8.93
N GLN A 24 2.96 -6.89 9.03
CA GLN A 24 2.23 -7.45 7.88
C GLN A 24 2.15 -6.47 6.71
N ARG A 25 1.96 -5.17 7.00
CA ARG A 25 1.87 -4.14 5.97
C ARG A 25 3.18 -3.97 5.19
N ILE A 26 4.33 -3.98 5.89
CA ILE A 26 5.65 -3.92 5.25
C ILE A 26 5.91 -5.18 4.42
N THR A 27 5.59 -6.36 4.96
CA THR A 27 5.73 -7.63 4.25
C THR A 27 4.92 -7.68 2.96
N LEU A 28 3.65 -7.23 2.99
CA LEU A 28 2.80 -7.14 1.80
C LEU A 28 3.41 -6.20 0.75
N PHE A 29 3.95 -5.06 1.17
CA PHE A 29 4.60 -4.14 0.24
C PHE A 29 5.84 -4.76 -0.42
N ASN A 30 6.65 -5.52 0.33
CA ASN A 30 7.80 -6.22 -0.23
C ASN A 30 7.40 -7.29 -1.26
N TYR A 31 6.34 -8.05 -0.99
CA TYR A 31 5.81 -9.01 -1.97
C TYR A 31 5.28 -8.33 -3.22
N PHE A 32 4.62 -7.18 -3.07
CA PHE A 32 4.20 -6.38 -4.21
C PHE A 32 5.39 -5.98 -5.08
N LEU A 33 6.46 -5.43 -4.50
CA LEU A 33 7.66 -5.03 -5.25
C LEU A 33 8.31 -6.22 -5.98
N PHE A 34 8.37 -7.39 -5.33
CA PHE A 34 8.90 -8.60 -5.93
C PHE A 34 8.08 -9.03 -7.17
N ILE A 35 6.75 -9.11 -7.03
CA ILE A 35 5.85 -9.47 -8.14
C ILE A 35 5.95 -8.44 -9.27
N MET A 36 5.92 -7.15 -8.94
CA MET A 36 6.03 -6.07 -9.92
C MET A 36 7.35 -6.07 -10.68
N THR A 37 8.45 -6.42 -10.02
CA THR A 37 9.76 -6.57 -10.67
C THR A 37 9.72 -7.68 -11.72
N GLY A 38 9.17 -8.85 -11.37
CA GLY A 38 9.02 -9.96 -12.31
C GLY A 38 8.10 -9.62 -13.49
N LEU A 39 6.94 -9.01 -13.22
CA LEU A 39 6.00 -8.58 -14.27
C LEU A 39 6.60 -7.51 -15.17
N GLY A 40 7.31 -6.53 -14.59
CA GLY A 40 7.99 -5.48 -15.34
C GLY A 40 9.04 -6.03 -16.29
N ALA A 41 9.86 -6.98 -15.83
CA ALA A 41 10.83 -7.66 -16.68
C ALA A 41 10.16 -8.43 -17.84
N ALA A 42 9.09 -9.18 -17.54
CA ALA A 42 8.34 -9.93 -18.54
C ALA A 42 7.69 -9.01 -19.61
N ILE A 43 7.15 -7.86 -19.19
CA ILE A 43 6.62 -6.84 -20.10
C ILE A 43 7.74 -6.25 -20.97
N GLY A 44 8.89 -5.91 -20.38
CA GLY A 44 10.04 -5.37 -21.11
C GLY A 44 10.55 -6.31 -22.20
N ILE A 45 10.65 -7.60 -21.91
CA ILE A 45 11.01 -8.64 -22.89
C ILE A 45 9.94 -8.74 -23.99
N THR A 46 8.66 -8.77 -23.60
CA THR A 46 7.55 -8.89 -24.56
C THR A 46 7.42 -7.67 -25.49
N LEU A 47 7.79 -6.49 -25.00
CA LEU A 47 7.80 -5.26 -25.79
C LEU A 47 8.83 -5.32 -26.92
N GLN A 48 10.01 -5.90 -26.64
CA GLN A 48 11.09 -6.10 -27.62
C GLN A 48 10.85 -7.30 -28.55
N ALA A 49 10.04 -8.27 -28.12
CA ALA A 49 9.68 -9.43 -28.92
C ALA A 49 8.82 -9.06 -30.15
N SER A 50 8.74 -10.02 -31.09
CA SER A 50 7.88 -9.92 -32.28
C SER A 50 6.43 -9.59 -31.93
N SER A 51 5.73 -8.85 -32.79
CA SER A 51 4.31 -8.49 -32.62
C SER A 51 3.38 -9.70 -32.46
N LYS A 52 3.81 -10.91 -32.82
CA LYS A 52 3.08 -12.16 -32.54
C LYS A 52 2.88 -12.39 -31.03
N PHE A 53 3.77 -11.89 -30.18
CA PHE A 53 3.70 -12.02 -28.72
C PHE A 53 2.95 -10.85 -28.05
N ALA A 54 2.39 -9.90 -28.82
CA ALA A 54 1.70 -8.75 -28.24
C ALA A 54 0.49 -9.13 -27.38
N TYR A 55 -0.17 -10.26 -27.67
CA TYR A 55 -1.24 -10.82 -26.83
C TYR A 55 -0.77 -11.19 -25.41
N VAL A 56 0.47 -11.71 -25.28
CA VAL A 56 1.09 -11.97 -23.97
C VAL A 56 1.31 -10.66 -23.23
N GLY A 57 1.70 -9.60 -23.96
CA GLY A 57 1.88 -8.26 -23.41
C GLY A 57 0.60 -7.67 -22.84
N ILE A 58 -0.54 -7.85 -23.53
CA ILE A 58 -1.87 -7.48 -23.03
C ILE A 58 -2.18 -8.22 -21.73
N PHE A 59 -1.99 -9.55 -21.71
CA PHE A 59 -2.24 -10.37 -20.54
C PHE A 59 -1.40 -9.95 -19.34
N LEU A 60 -0.09 -9.75 -19.52
CA LEU A 60 0.81 -9.29 -18.46
C LEU A 60 0.44 -7.89 -17.95
N SER A 61 0.08 -6.98 -18.84
CA SER A 61 -0.31 -5.61 -18.49
C SER A 61 -1.63 -5.58 -17.70
N PHE A 62 -2.60 -6.41 -18.09
CA PHE A 62 -3.82 -6.64 -17.30
C PHE A 62 -3.49 -7.19 -15.91
N PHE A 63 -2.57 -8.15 -15.82
CA PHE A 63 -2.17 -8.74 -14.56
C PHE A 63 -1.48 -7.73 -13.62
N VAL A 64 -0.68 -6.81 -14.17
CA VAL A 64 -0.12 -5.67 -13.41
C VAL A 64 -1.22 -4.83 -12.77
N SER A 65 -2.25 -4.45 -13.53
CA SER A 65 -3.38 -3.68 -12.99
C SER A 65 -4.17 -4.46 -11.94
N LEU A 66 -4.41 -5.76 -12.17
CA LEU A 66 -5.10 -6.63 -11.23
C LEU A 66 -4.33 -6.78 -9.90
N VAL A 67 -3.04 -7.08 -9.97
CA VAL A 67 -2.17 -7.20 -8.79
C VAL A 67 -2.15 -5.88 -8.01
N SER A 68 -1.97 -4.76 -8.71
CA SER A 68 -1.98 -3.43 -8.08
C SER A 68 -3.29 -3.15 -7.34
N PHE A 69 -4.43 -3.52 -7.92
CA PHE A 69 -5.74 -3.39 -7.28
C PHE A 69 -5.89 -4.29 -6.05
N VAL A 70 -5.46 -5.55 -6.13
CA VAL A 70 -5.52 -6.50 -5.00
C VAL A 70 -4.67 -6.00 -3.84
N PHE A 71 -3.42 -5.61 -4.09
CA PHE A 71 -2.54 -5.10 -3.04
C PHE A 71 -3.02 -3.77 -2.46
N TRP A 72 -3.65 -2.91 -3.27
CA TRP A 72 -4.31 -1.70 -2.76
C TRP A 72 -5.43 -2.04 -1.76
N LYS A 73 -6.23 -3.07 -2.01
CA LYS A 73 -7.28 -3.51 -1.08
C LYS A 73 -6.71 -4.15 0.19
N LEU A 74 -5.64 -4.93 0.06
CA LEU A 74 -4.96 -5.50 1.22
C LEU A 74 -4.36 -4.41 2.12
N ASP A 75 -3.72 -3.38 1.53
CA ASP A 75 -3.18 -2.23 2.26
C ASP A 75 -4.27 -1.41 2.96
N GLN A 76 -5.45 -1.25 2.34
CA GLN A 76 -6.59 -0.61 2.99
C GLN A 76 -7.00 -1.36 4.26
N ARG A 77 -7.09 -2.70 4.18
CA ARG A 77 -7.50 -3.52 5.31
C ARG A 77 -6.47 -3.49 6.43
N THR A 78 -5.18 -3.68 6.12
CA THR A 78 -4.13 -3.65 7.15
C THR A 78 -3.99 -2.27 7.78
N SER A 79 -4.07 -1.20 6.98
CA SER A 79 -4.10 0.18 7.50
C SER A 79 -5.27 0.41 8.46
N PHE A 80 -6.44 -0.15 8.16
CA PHE A 80 -7.59 -0.05 9.05
C PHE A 80 -7.33 -0.75 10.40
N LEU A 81 -6.79 -1.97 10.38
CA LEU A 81 -6.49 -2.73 11.60
C LEU A 81 -5.45 -2.03 12.48
N ILE A 82 -4.41 -1.44 11.87
CA ILE A 82 -3.40 -0.63 12.58
C ILE A 82 -4.07 0.59 13.24
N LYS A 83 -4.98 1.28 12.54
CA LYS A 83 -5.69 2.43 13.10
C LYS A 83 -6.61 2.06 14.26
N GLU A 84 -7.19 0.86 14.25
CA GLU A 84 -8.00 0.39 15.38
C GLU A 84 -7.16 0.11 16.63
N SER A 85 -5.95 -0.46 16.49
CA SER A 85 -5.05 -0.59 17.64
C SER A 85 -4.49 0.74 18.12
N GLU A 86 -4.14 1.66 17.22
CA GLU A 86 -3.71 3.01 17.59
C GLU A 86 -4.78 3.72 18.43
N LYS A 87 -6.06 3.68 18.03
CA LYS A 87 -7.15 4.26 18.83
C LYS A 87 -7.23 3.66 20.23
N THR A 88 -7.07 2.34 20.34
CA THR A 88 -7.08 1.65 21.64
C THR A 88 -5.90 2.09 22.51
N LEU A 89 -4.71 2.18 21.91
CA LEU A 89 -3.50 2.66 22.60
C LEU A 89 -3.66 4.12 23.07
N ILE A 90 -4.26 5.00 22.26
CA ILE A 90 -4.56 6.39 22.63
C ILE A 90 -5.48 6.45 23.85
N LEU A 91 -6.51 5.60 23.91
CA LEU A 91 -7.42 5.54 25.06
C LEU A 91 -6.69 5.06 26.32
N LEU A 92 -5.82 4.06 26.21
CA LEU A 92 -5.04 3.56 27.33
C LEU A 92 -3.99 4.57 27.81
N GLU A 93 -3.32 5.28 26.89
CA GLU A 93 -2.39 6.39 27.21
C GLU A 93 -3.10 7.49 28.01
N ARG A 94 -4.28 7.93 27.55
CA ARG A 94 -5.04 9.03 28.19
C ARG A 94 -5.55 8.67 29.58
N ASN A 95 -5.80 7.38 29.82
CA ASN A 95 -6.24 6.87 31.12
C ASN A 95 -5.08 6.53 32.06
N SER A 96 -3.83 6.64 31.59
CA SER A 96 -2.64 6.38 32.40
C SER A 96 -2.29 7.60 33.24
N ALA A 97 -1.75 7.38 34.44
CA ALA A 97 -1.33 8.47 35.33
C ALA A 97 -0.12 9.27 34.80
N VAL A 98 0.59 8.72 33.81
CA VAL A 98 1.76 9.34 33.18
C VAL A 98 1.47 9.60 31.71
N ASP A 99 1.56 10.87 31.31
CA ASP A 99 1.35 11.30 29.92
C ASP A 99 2.65 11.18 29.12
N PHE A 100 2.86 10.01 28.49
CA PHE A 100 3.94 9.81 27.52
C PHE A 100 3.57 10.33 26.12
N GLY A 101 2.29 10.30 25.76
CA GLY A 101 1.73 10.99 24.61
C GLY A 101 2.28 10.59 23.24
N ILE A 102 2.66 9.33 23.02
CA ILE A 102 3.28 8.88 21.76
C ILE A 102 2.24 8.85 20.65
N PHE A 103 1.15 8.10 20.85
CA PHE A 103 0.08 7.98 19.85
C PHE A 103 -0.90 9.14 19.93
N SER A 104 -1.21 9.60 21.14
CA SER A 104 -2.23 10.63 21.37
C SER A 104 -1.85 12.03 20.86
N LYS A 105 -0.56 12.33 20.74
CA LYS A 105 -0.05 13.62 20.20
C LYS A 105 0.45 13.52 18.77
N GLU A 106 0.54 12.32 18.19
CA GLU A 106 1.13 12.09 16.86
C GLU A 106 0.47 12.96 15.78
N GLU A 107 -0.86 12.89 15.65
CA GLU A 107 -1.60 13.61 14.60
C GLU A 107 -1.46 15.13 14.75
N ALA A 108 -1.58 15.66 15.98
CA ALA A 108 -1.41 17.07 16.26
C ALA A 108 0.03 17.56 15.97
N ASN A 109 1.02 16.75 16.31
CA ASN A 109 2.43 17.05 16.02
C ASN A 109 2.71 17.03 14.51
N LEU A 110 2.13 16.07 13.78
CA LEU A 110 2.26 15.97 12.34
C LEU A 110 1.62 17.18 11.63
N ASP A 111 0.42 17.59 12.07
CA ASP A 111 -0.26 18.76 11.53
C ASP A 111 0.51 20.05 11.81
N LYS A 112 1.02 20.22 13.03
CA LYS A 112 1.89 21.34 13.39
C LYS A 112 3.16 21.37 12.55
N HIS A 113 3.77 20.22 12.29
CA HIS A 113 4.96 20.10 11.45
C HIS A 113 4.69 20.42 9.97
N ASN A 114 3.47 20.16 9.49
CA ASN A 114 3.07 20.33 8.10
C ASN A 114 2.39 21.68 7.80
N LYS A 115 2.10 22.50 8.81
CA LYS A 115 1.28 23.72 8.69
C LYS A 115 1.79 24.70 7.63
N ASP A 116 3.09 25.00 7.64
CA ASP A 116 3.70 26.02 6.80
C ASP A 116 4.49 25.44 5.61
N LYS A 117 4.39 24.13 5.38
CA LYS A 117 5.08 23.45 4.29
C LYS A 117 4.22 23.39 3.04
N PHE A 118 4.83 23.66 1.88
CA PHE A 118 4.22 23.33 0.59
C PHE A 118 3.91 21.84 0.51
N TYR A 119 2.88 21.49 -0.27
CA TYR A 119 2.32 20.14 -0.35
C TYR A 119 3.38 19.04 -0.56
N ILE A 120 4.39 19.29 -1.40
CA ILE A 120 5.46 18.32 -1.75
C ILE A 120 6.42 18.09 -0.57
N PHE A 121 6.60 19.07 0.30
CA PHE A 121 7.48 19.00 1.48
C PHE A 121 6.74 18.55 2.75
N LYS A 122 5.43 18.28 2.67
CA LYS A 122 4.68 17.73 3.81
C LYS A 122 5.10 16.29 4.07
N THR A 123 5.17 15.93 5.34
CA THR A 123 5.36 14.55 5.76
C THR A 123 4.07 13.79 5.49
N PHE A 124 4.11 12.87 4.54
CA PHE A 124 2.98 12.00 4.21
C PHE A 124 3.01 10.75 5.08
N THR A 125 1.84 10.30 5.51
CA THR A 125 1.69 8.99 6.15
C THR A 125 2.04 7.89 5.16
N TYR A 126 2.67 6.81 5.63
CA TYR A 126 2.91 5.58 4.86
C TYR A 126 1.65 5.10 4.12
N GLY A 127 0.48 5.23 4.77
CA GLY A 127 -0.88 5.16 4.20
C GLY A 127 -1.01 5.69 2.77
N LYS A 128 -0.66 6.96 2.59
CA LYS A 128 -0.87 7.70 1.35
C LYS A 128 0.16 7.31 0.30
N ILE A 129 1.42 7.11 0.70
CA ILE A 129 2.52 6.76 -0.21
C ILE A 129 2.27 5.40 -0.86
N PHE A 130 1.91 4.37 -0.08
CA PHE A 130 1.69 3.03 -0.63
C PHE A 130 0.49 3.01 -1.59
N ARG A 131 -0.62 3.66 -1.24
CA ARG A 131 -1.78 3.78 -2.13
C ARG A 131 -1.45 4.51 -3.42
N LEU A 132 -0.61 5.54 -3.36
CA LEU A 132 -0.12 6.23 -4.55
C LEU A 132 0.69 5.27 -5.44
N VAL A 133 1.60 4.48 -4.87
CA VAL A 133 2.39 3.48 -5.61
C VAL A 133 1.49 2.44 -6.28
N PHE A 134 0.50 1.88 -5.58
CA PHE A 134 -0.44 0.93 -6.19
C PHE A 134 -1.27 1.57 -7.31
N PHE A 135 -1.69 2.83 -7.12
CA PHE A 135 -2.44 3.54 -8.15
C PHE A 135 -1.59 3.80 -9.40
N THR A 136 -0.36 4.32 -9.25
CA THR A 136 0.51 4.63 -10.38
C THR A 136 0.93 3.37 -11.15
N THR A 137 1.26 2.29 -10.45
CA THR A 137 1.58 1.00 -11.08
C THR A 137 0.36 0.37 -11.78
N GLY A 138 -0.83 0.49 -11.18
CA GLY A 138 -2.07 0.08 -11.83
C GLY A 138 -2.34 0.83 -13.13
N LEU A 139 -2.08 2.14 -13.16
CA LEU A 139 -2.17 2.97 -14.37
C LEU A 139 -1.14 2.56 -15.42
N VAL A 140 0.09 2.23 -15.01
CA VAL A 140 1.12 1.70 -15.93
C VAL A 140 0.65 0.41 -16.59
N GLY A 141 -0.03 -0.49 -15.86
CA GLY A 141 -0.65 -1.69 -16.45
C GLY A 141 -1.73 -1.36 -17.49
N VAL A 142 -2.59 -0.38 -17.22
CA VAL A 142 -3.62 0.04 -18.19
C VAL A 142 -2.97 0.65 -19.44
N LEU A 143 -1.95 1.49 -19.28
CA LEU A 143 -1.20 2.07 -20.39
C LEU A 143 -0.47 0.99 -21.21
N GLY A 144 0.13 0.01 -20.54
CA GLY A 144 0.78 -1.13 -21.19
C GLY A 144 -0.20 -1.90 -22.07
N MET A 145 -1.42 -2.13 -21.58
CA MET A 145 -2.48 -2.80 -22.33
C MET A 145 -2.81 -2.03 -23.63
N VAL A 146 -2.96 -0.70 -23.54
CA VAL A 146 -3.21 0.16 -24.71
C VAL A 146 -2.06 0.08 -25.72
N ILE A 147 -0.81 0.14 -25.26
CA ILE A 147 0.39 0.04 -26.12
C ILE A 147 0.41 -1.27 -26.89
N PHE A 148 0.14 -2.41 -26.22
CA PHE A 148 0.14 -3.71 -26.91
C PHE A 148 -1.03 -3.87 -27.86
N ILE A 149 -2.21 -3.31 -27.54
CA ILE A 149 -3.34 -3.26 -28.47
C ILE A 149 -2.97 -2.48 -29.74
N LEU A 150 -2.37 -1.30 -29.60
CA LEU A 150 -1.90 -0.51 -30.74
C LEU A 150 -0.84 -1.25 -31.57
N LYS A 151 0.07 -1.99 -30.91
CA LYS A 151 1.07 -2.83 -31.59
C LYS A 151 0.41 -3.93 -32.44
N ILE A 152 -0.69 -4.53 -31.97
CA ILE A 152 -1.46 -5.52 -32.74
C ILE A 152 -2.12 -4.86 -33.96
N PHE A 153 -2.81 -3.73 -33.77
CA PHE A 153 -3.45 -3.02 -34.88
C PHE A 153 -2.46 -2.57 -35.96
N ALA A 154 -1.30 -2.04 -35.57
CA ALA A 154 -0.25 -1.68 -36.51
C ALA A 154 0.27 -2.90 -37.30
N CYS A 155 0.41 -4.06 -36.65
CA CYS A 155 0.80 -5.31 -37.30
C CYS A 155 -0.24 -5.81 -38.31
N ILE A 156 -1.54 -5.63 -38.01
CA ILE A 156 -2.63 -6.00 -38.93
C ILE A 156 -2.68 -5.05 -40.12
N SER A 157 -2.49 -3.74 -39.93
CA SER A 157 -2.54 -2.74 -41.00
C SER A 157 -1.37 -2.80 -41.99
N LEU A 158 -0.24 -3.43 -41.62
CA LEU A 158 0.95 -3.59 -42.46
C LEU A 158 0.93 -4.88 -43.29
N LYS A 159 -0.05 -5.76 -43.08
CA LYS A 159 -0.28 -6.99 -43.85
C LYS A 159 -1.39 -6.81 -44.87
#